data_AF-A0A182M351-F1
#
_entry.id   AF-A0A182M351-F1
#
_cell.length_a   1.000
_cell.length_b   1.000
_cell.length_c   1.000
_cell.angle_alpha   90.00
_cell.angle_beta   90.00
_cell.angle_gamma   90.00
#
_symmetry.space_group_name_H-M   'P 1'
#
loop_
_entity.id
_entity.type
_entity.pdbx_description
1 polymer ?
#
loop_
_entity_poly.entity_id
_entity_poly.type
_entity_poly.pdbx_seq_one_letter_code
_entity_poly.pdbx_strand_id
1 'polypeptide(L)'
;MFAYVTILAAVVALAHGQCTVNIRTQLNAREPLFLRNNQLWAPNGPSLQWNAGETTLIACPGNTITNTGTVTANIQCVSGTTFNLGGSNVNLADVSCTSRSTGSLQNTGQGCGNGGTLLNLGFDVPSVGFVTYIQSCYNMQTASVIYTRHVIPGTAIAHSISESYRPSFKTVGTAPHVQPATSYTTAQQAIRFAQLLGSQAQADRFITTSSYLSRGHLSPDADGIFRPWQWATYFYVNVAPQWQATNAGNWLVIENAARNIAGRLNEDVLIFNGAHDILTLPHVNGQQVPITLEAGGIQTPKWYWKVIKSPRTNAAIALINNNDPFRTSMPAGELLCQDVCAQYGWGNANYGNFARGYTYCCTVADLRRAIPSIPAEANASNVLRF
;
A
#
# COMPACT_ATOMS: atom_id res chain seq x y z
N MET A 1 -17.87 -38.02 -67.41
CA MET A 1 -18.45 -37.93 -66.06
C MET A 1 -17.61 -38.84 -65.16
N PHE A 2 -16.88 -38.43 -64.13
CA PHE A 2 -16.66 -37.17 -63.43
C PHE A 2 -15.22 -37.24 -62.87
N ALA A 3 -14.48 -36.13 -62.93
CA ALA A 3 -13.19 -35.99 -62.28
C ALA A 3 -13.40 -35.68 -60.79
N TYR A 4 -12.74 -36.41 -59.90
CA TYR A 4 -12.65 -36.05 -58.48
C TYR A 4 -11.28 -35.44 -58.20
N VAL A 5 -11.25 -34.12 -58.08
CA VAL A 5 -10.14 -33.37 -57.51
C VAL A 5 -10.42 -33.24 -56.01
N THR A 6 -9.68 -33.98 -55.19
CA THR A 6 -9.64 -33.77 -53.74
C THR A 6 -8.78 -32.55 -53.43
N ILE A 7 -9.43 -31.43 -53.12
CA ILE A 7 -8.78 -30.23 -52.59
C ILE A 7 -8.46 -30.48 -51.12
N LEU A 8 -7.19 -30.68 -50.79
CA LEU A 8 -6.70 -30.63 -49.42
C LEU A 8 -6.64 -29.15 -49.00
N ALA A 9 -7.62 -28.68 -48.23
CA ALA A 9 -7.54 -27.38 -47.57
C ALA A 9 -6.60 -27.50 -46.36
N ALA A 10 -5.37 -27.00 -46.50
CA ALA A 10 -4.49 -26.78 -45.36
C ALA A 10 -5.09 -25.65 -44.50
N VAL A 11 -5.67 -26.01 -43.36
CA VAL A 11 -6.01 -25.03 -42.32
C VAL A 11 -4.70 -24.55 -41.72
N VAL A 12 -4.14 -23.47 -42.26
CA VAL A 12 -3.09 -22.70 -41.58
C VAL A 12 -3.76 -22.03 -40.40
N ALA A 13 -3.60 -22.60 -39.21
CA ALA A 13 -3.86 -21.87 -37.98
C ALA A 13 -2.89 -20.70 -37.97
N LEU A 14 -3.39 -19.48 -38.25
CA LEU A 14 -2.70 -18.26 -37.91
C LEU A 14 -2.53 -18.29 -36.39
N ALA A 15 -1.36 -18.75 -35.92
CA ALA A 15 -0.95 -18.52 -34.55
C ALA A 15 -0.85 -17.00 -34.40
N HIS A 16 -1.96 -16.38 -33.97
CA HIS A 16 -2.01 -14.96 -33.69
C HIS A 16 -0.90 -14.68 -32.68
N GLY A 17 0.15 -13.95 -33.10
CA GLY A 17 1.38 -13.70 -32.36
C GLY A 17 1.18 -12.79 -31.15
N GLN A 18 0.24 -13.13 -30.27
CA GLN A 18 0.02 -12.45 -29.00
C GLN A 18 1.19 -12.73 -28.06
N CYS A 19 1.44 -11.79 -27.15
CA CYS A 19 2.43 -11.97 -26.10
C CYS A 19 1.73 -12.08 -24.76
N THR A 20 2.14 -13.05 -23.95
CA THR A 20 1.60 -13.29 -22.62
C THR A 20 2.76 -13.55 -21.68
N VAL A 21 2.87 -12.73 -20.63
CA VAL A 21 3.95 -12.88 -19.65
C VAL A 21 3.37 -12.98 -18.25
N ASN A 22 3.60 -14.14 -17.62
CA ASN A 22 3.22 -14.38 -16.24
C ASN A 22 4.08 -13.54 -15.29
N ILE A 23 3.42 -12.74 -14.44
CA ILE A 23 4.11 -11.75 -13.62
C ILE A 23 4.96 -12.39 -12.51
N ARG A 24 4.66 -13.62 -12.08
CA ARG A 24 5.39 -14.31 -11.02
C ARG A 24 6.60 -15.08 -11.52
N THR A 25 6.53 -15.67 -12.71
CA THR A 25 7.51 -16.66 -13.18
C THR A 25 8.36 -16.22 -14.36
N GLN A 26 7.97 -15.17 -15.08
CA GLN A 26 8.60 -14.79 -16.35
C GLN A 26 9.10 -13.33 -16.37
N LEU A 27 9.23 -12.71 -15.20
CA LEU A 27 9.82 -11.39 -15.04
C LEU A 27 11.15 -11.50 -14.32
N ASN A 28 12.12 -10.69 -14.75
CA ASN A 28 13.38 -10.52 -14.06
C ASN A 28 13.15 -10.02 -12.63
N ALA A 29 14.08 -10.30 -11.69
CA ALA A 29 13.99 -9.79 -10.32
C ALA A 29 14.19 -8.26 -10.20
N ARG A 30 14.67 -7.62 -11.28
CA ARG A 30 14.75 -6.16 -11.44
C ARG A 30 13.88 -5.73 -12.61
N GLU A 31 12.66 -6.23 -12.68
CA GLU A 31 11.74 -5.90 -13.77
C GLU A 31 11.55 -4.38 -13.91
N PRO A 32 11.41 -3.86 -15.14
CA PRO A 32 10.99 -2.48 -15.33
C PRO A 32 9.54 -2.27 -14.90
N LEU A 33 9.15 -1.00 -14.76
CA LEU A 33 7.74 -0.63 -14.74
C LEU A 33 7.11 -0.91 -16.10
N PHE A 34 5.89 -1.41 -16.09
CA PHE A 34 5.03 -1.50 -17.26
C PHE A 34 3.99 -0.39 -17.19
N LEU A 35 3.91 0.42 -18.25
CA LEU A 35 3.03 1.58 -18.32
C LEU A 35 2.06 1.48 -19.49
N ARG A 36 0.77 1.60 -19.21
CA ARG A 36 -0.29 1.66 -20.22
C ARG A 36 -1.08 2.96 -20.01
N ASN A 37 -1.29 3.73 -21.07
CA ASN A 37 -1.92 5.06 -21.00
C ASN A 37 -1.26 5.98 -19.95
N ASN A 38 0.09 5.98 -19.89
CA ASN A 38 0.88 6.77 -18.93
C ASN A 38 0.59 6.47 -17.44
N GLN A 39 0.00 5.31 -17.15
CA GLN A 39 -0.30 4.84 -15.80
C GLN A 39 0.35 3.48 -15.53
N LEU A 40 0.56 3.17 -14.24
CA LEU A 40 0.98 1.85 -13.79
C LEU A 40 -0.01 0.79 -14.28
N TRP A 41 0.48 -0.23 -15.00
CA TRP A 41 -0.38 -1.22 -15.61
C TRP A 41 -0.39 -2.54 -14.83
N ALA A 42 -1.53 -2.87 -14.20
CA ALA A 42 -1.81 -4.19 -13.66
C ALA A 42 -2.47 -5.11 -14.70
N PRO A 43 -2.15 -6.42 -14.72
CA PRO A 43 -2.80 -7.38 -15.60
C PRO A 43 -4.24 -7.72 -15.17
N ASN A 44 -5.01 -8.32 -16.07
CA ASN A 44 -6.26 -8.99 -15.70
C ASN A 44 -5.97 -10.47 -15.48
N GLY A 45 -5.73 -10.87 -14.23
CA GLY A 45 -5.31 -12.23 -13.86
C GLY A 45 -3.79 -12.34 -13.69
N PRO A 46 -3.18 -13.49 -14.04
CA PRO A 46 -1.79 -13.78 -13.69
C PRO A 46 -0.74 -13.20 -14.65
N SER A 47 -1.16 -12.64 -15.79
CA SER A 47 -0.25 -12.33 -16.89
C SER A 47 -0.56 -10.99 -17.54
N LEU A 48 0.49 -10.24 -17.87
CA LEU A 48 0.40 -9.14 -18.81
C LEU A 48 0.16 -9.71 -20.22
N GLN A 49 -0.75 -9.09 -20.97
CA GLN A 49 -1.16 -9.55 -22.31
C GLN A 49 -1.09 -8.40 -23.31
N TRP A 50 -0.54 -8.73 -24.48
CA TRP A 50 -0.38 -7.83 -25.62
C TRP A 50 -0.92 -8.50 -26.88
N ASN A 51 -1.62 -7.71 -27.69
CA ASN A 51 -1.93 -8.09 -29.06
C ASN A 51 -0.65 -8.13 -29.91
N ALA A 52 -0.69 -8.89 -31.02
CA ALA A 52 0.41 -8.93 -31.96
C ALA A 52 0.75 -7.51 -32.47
N GLY A 53 2.02 -7.12 -32.38
CA GLY A 53 2.48 -5.79 -32.77
C GLY A 53 2.12 -4.66 -31.81
N GLU A 54 1.41 -4.94 -30.70
CA GLU A 54 1.11 -3.94 -29.68
C GLU A 54 2.39 -3.46 -28.99
N THR A 55 2.48 -2.14 -28.80
CA THR A 55 3.62 -1.47 -28.17
C THR A 55 3.24 -0.97 -26.78
N THR A 56 4.15 -1.10 -25.82
CA THR A 56 3.98 -0.59 -24.45
C THR A 56 5.26 0.05 -23.97
N LEU A 57 5.12 1.11 -23.17
CA LEU A 57 6.24 1.78 -22.54
C LEU A 57 6.69 1.00 -21.30
N ILE A 58 8.00 0.75 -21.22
CA ILE A 58 8.66 0.30 -20.01
C ILE A 58 9.60 1.37 -19.47
N ALA A 59 9.80 1.39 -18.16
CA ALA A 59 10.65 2.38 -17.51
C ALA A 59 11.45 1.80 -16.34
N CYS A 60 12.65 2.32 -16.15
CA CYS A 60 13.52 2.07 -15.01
C CYS A 60 13.82 3.37 -14.24
N PRO A 61 12.85 3.94 -13.53
CA PRO A 61 13.01 5.23 -12.83
C PRO A 61 14.22 5.26 -11.90
N GLY A 62 14.97 6.36 -11.97
CA GLY A 62 16.18 6.58 -11.18
C GLY A 62 17.39 5.77 -11.65
N ASN A 63 17.27 5.00 -12.74
CA ASN A 63 18.37 4.26 -13.36
C ASN A 63 18.06 3.99 -14.85
N THR A 64 18.54 2.89 -15.43
CA THR A 64 18.41 2.58 -16.87
C THR A 64 18.03 1.12 -17.11
N ILE A 65 17.40 0.86 -18.25
CA ILE A 65 17.15 -0.47 -18.78
C ILE A 65 18.48 -1.03 -19.28
N THR A 66 18.87 -2.21 -18.79
CA THR A 66 20.17 -2.83 -19.11
C THR A 66 20.35 -3.03 -20.62
N ASN A 67 19.28 -3.37 -21.34
CA ASN A 67 19.32 -3.70 -22.76
C ASN A 67 19.51 -2.48 -23.68
N THR A 68 19.04 -1.30 -23.27
CA THR A 68 19.05 -0.09 -24.12
C THR A 68 19.94 1.02 -23.58
N GLY A 69 20.34 0.97 -22.30
CA GLY A 69 21.07 2.06 -21.64
C GLY A 69 20.23 3.32 -21.38
N THR A 70 18.92 3.28 -21.65
CA THR A 70 17.99 4.42 -21.49
C THR A 70 17.08 4.22 -20.28
N VAL A 71 16.52 5.31 -19.72
CA VAL A 71 15.56 5.23 -18.60
C VAL A 71 14.25 4.59 -19.05
N THR A 72 13.80 4.90 -20.27
CA THR A 72 12.56 4.42 -20.85
C THR A 72 12.83 3.77 -22.20
N ALA A 73 11.97 2.81 -22.57
CA ALA A 73 11.97 2.21 -23.90
C ALA A 73 10.57 1.67 -24.23
N ASN A 74 10.29 1.52 -25.52
CA ASN A 74 9.11 0.82 -25.99
C ASN A 74 9.45 -0.65 -26.28
N ILE A 75 8.61 -1.56 -25.78
CA ILE A 75 8.61 -2.97 -26.20
C ILE A 75 7.43 -3.22 -27.12
N GLN A 76 7.66 -3.93 -28.23
CA GLN A 76 6.62 -4.32 -29.17
C GLN A 76 6.45 -5.83 -29.20
N CYS A 77 5.23 -6.32 -29.06
CA CYS A 77 4.96 -7.75 -29.06
C CYS A 77 5.26 -8.40 -30.42
N VAL A 78 6.07 -9.47 -30.41
CA VAL A 78 6.35 -10.33 -31.57
C VAL A 78 5.53 -11.60 -31.50
N SER A 79 5.76 -12.43 -30.47
CA SER A 79 4.93 -13.61 -30.15
C SER A 79 5.37 -14.24 -28.82
N GLY A 80 4.45 -14.87 -28.09
CA GLY A 80 4.74 -15.61 -26.86
C GLY A 80 5.32 -14.72 -25.76
N THR A 81 6.62 -14.85 -25.48
CA THR A 81 7.34 -13.98 -24.52
C THR A 81 8.43 -13.15 -25.21
N THR A 82 8.43 -13.10 -26.53
CA THR A 82 9.42 -12.39 -27.35
C THR A 82 8.88 -11.02 -27.75
N PHE A 83 9.71 -10.00 -27.51
CA PHE A 83 9.41 -8.60 -27.81
C PHE A 83 10.53 -8.00 -28.65
N ASN A 84 10.19 -7.07 -29.53
CA ASN A 84 11.17 -6.18 -30.12
C ASN A 84 11.48 -5.05 -29.14
N LEU A 85 12.76 -4.84 -28.84
CA LEU A 85 13.28 -3.77 -28.00
C LEU A 85 14.48 -3.15 -28.71
N GLY A 86 14.33 -1.90 -29.18
CA GLY A 86 15.39 -1.21 -29.91
C GLY A 86 15.83 -1.92 -31.19
N GLY A 87 14.91 -2.58 -31.90
CA GLY A 87 15.20 -3.33 -33.14
C GLY A 87 15.65 -4.77 -32.92
N SER A 88 15.94 -5.20 -31.69
CA SER A 88 16.35 -6.57 -31.37
C SER A 88 15.20 -7.37 -30.74
N ASN A 89 15.08 -8.65 -31.10
CA ASN A 89 14.13 -9.55 -30.46
C ASN A 89 14.71 -10.09 -29.16
N VAL A 90 14.04 -9.85 -28.04
CA VAL A 90 14.45 -10.24 -26.69
C VAL A 90 13.33 -11.01 -25.99
N ASN A 91 13.69 -11.93 -25.09
CA ASN A 91 12.71 -12.51 -24.16
C ASN A 91 12.43 -11.49 -23.04
N LEU A 92 11.17 -11.32 -22.62
CA LEU A 92 10.85 -10.36 -21.56
C LEU A 92 11.53 -10.69 -20.22
N ALA A 93 11.85 -11.97 -19.96
CA ALA A 93 12.59 -12.38 -18.77
C ALA A 93 14.02 -11.80 -18.71
N ASP A 94 14.59 -11.43 -19.86
CA ASP A 94 15.93 -10.84 -19.99
C ASP A 94 15.91 -9.30 -19.95
N VAL A 95 14.72 -8.69 -19.91
CA VAL A 95 14.56 -7.23 -19.81
C VAL A 95 14.57 -6.83 -18.34
N SER A 96 15.50 -5.95 -17.99
CA SER A 96 15.75 -5.57 -16.59
C SER A 96 16.24 -4.15 -16.44
N CYS A 97 16.02 -3.59 -15.26
CA CYS A 97 16.68 -2.39 -14.79
C CYS A 97 18.06 -2.70 -14.23
N THR A 98 19.00 -1.75 -14.40
CA THR A 98 20.35 -1.86 -13.84
C THR A 98 20.33 -1.95 -12.32
N SER A 99 19.38 -1.26 -11.67
CA SER A 99 19.10 -1.38 -10.23
C SER A 99 17.60 -1.40 -9.95
N ARG A 100 17.23 -1.73 -8.70
CA ARG A 100 15.82 -1.80 -8.28
C ARG A 100 15.19 -0.40 -8.24
N SER A 101 14.11 -0.18 -8.99
CA SER A 101 13.32 1.05 -8.87
C SER A 101 12.41 0.96 -7.64
N THR A 102 12.78 1.67 -6.57
CA THR A 102 12.10 1.61 -5.25
C THR A 102 11.15 2.79 -5.00
N GLY A 103 10.79 3.52 -6.06
CA GLY A 103 9.93 4.69 -6.01
C GLY A 103 10.64 6.01 -5.66
N SER A 104 9.97 7.11 -5.96
CA SER A 104 10.34 8.49 -5.69
C SER A 104 9.16 9.21 -5.00
N LEU A 105 9.41 10.41 -4.51
CA LEU A 105 8.40 11.27 -3.89
C LEU A 105 8.29 12.58 -4.67
N GLN A 106 7.06 13.05 -4.86
CA GLN A 106 6.75 14.38 -5.37
C GLN A 106 5.89 15.11 -4.34
N ASN A 107 6.36 16.27 -3.86
CA ASN A 107 5.53 17.18 -3.07
C ASN A 107 4.66 18.00 -4.03
N THR A 108 3.33 17.91 -3.87
CA THR A 108 2.38 18.60 -4.77
C THR A 108 2.20 20.08 -4.42
N GLY A 109 2.61 20.51 -3.22
CA GLY A 109 2.29 21.82 -2.66
C GLY A 109 0.81 22.00 -2.26
N GLN A 110 -0.05 21.02 -2.54
CA GLN A 110 -1.47 21.08 -2.22
C GLN A 110 -1.73 20.73 -0.75
N GLY A 111 -2.63 21.48 -0.13
CA GLY A 111 -3.16 21.14 1.19
C GLY A 111 -4.08 19.92 1.12
N CYS A 112 -4.11 19.14 2.20
CA CYS A 112 -5.01 18.00 2.34
C CYS A 112 -5.38 17.80 3.81
N GLY A 113 -6.52 17.15 4.05
CA GLY A 113 -7.04 16.95 5.41
C GLY A 113 -7.12 18.27 6.18
N ASN A 114 -6.79 18.23 7.48
CA ASN A 114 -6.64 19.42 8.30
C ASN A 114 -5.15 19.68 8.59
N GLY A 115 -4.55 20.64 7.88
CA GLY A 115 -3.15 21.04 8.07
C GLY A 115 -2.10 20.11 7.43
N GLY A 116 -2.49 19.20 6.54
CA GLY A 116 -1.57 18.33 5.82
C GLY A 116 -1.13 18.88 4.47
N THR A 117 -0.03 18.34 3.95
CA THR A 117 0.45 18.51 2.58
C THR A 117 0.33 17.19 1.84
N LEU A 118 -0.20 17.24 0.61
CA LEU A 118 -0.36 16.06 -0.23
C LEU A 118 0.97 15.73 -0.93
N LEU A 119 1.45 14.52 -0.68
CA LEU A 119 2.68 13.95 -1.23
C LEU A 119 2.32 12.77 -2.13
N ASN A 120 2.82 12.76 -3.35
CA ASN A 120 2.69 11.61 -4.24
C ASN A 120 3.91 10.70 -4.08
N LEU A 121 3.68 9.40 -3.87
CA LEU A 121 4.70 8.36 -3.90
C LEU A 121 4.47 7.52 -5.15
N GLY A 122 5.52 7.26 -5.90
CA GLY A 122 5.40 6.65 -7.21
C GLY A 122 6.70 6.74 -7.97
N PHE A 123 6.65 7.17 -9.23
CA PHE A 123 7.81 7.08 -10.11
C PHE A 123 7.90 8.29 -11.03
N ASP A 124 9.07 8.93 -11.05
CA ASP A 124 9.37 9.94 -12.06
C ASP A 124 9.84 9.26 -13.34
N VAL A 125 9.03 9.38 -14.40
CA VAL A 125 9.25 8.71 -15.68
C VAL A 125 9.45 9.78 -16.75
N PRO A 126 10.64 9.86 -17.37
CA PRO A 126 10.88 10.80 -18.47
C PRO A 126 9.80 10.74 -19.55
N SER A 127 9.38 11.91 -20.04
CA SER A 127 8.34 12.07 -21.07
C SER A 127 6.90 11.73 -20.63
N VAL A 128 6.71 11.15 -19.45
CA VAL A 128 5.41 10.87 -18.84
C VAL A 128 5.13 11.81 -17.66
N GLY A 129 6.17 12.12 -16.87
CA GLY A 129 6.06 12.84 -15.61
C GLY A 129 5.93 11.89 -14.42
N PHE A 130 5.39 12.40 -13.31
CA PHE A 130 5.28 11.63 -12.08
C PHE A 130 4.07 10.70 -12.10
N VAL A 131 4.31 9.40 -12.23
CA VAL A 131 3.29 8.35 -12.16
C VAL A 131 3.04 8.01 -10.68
N THR A 132 1.91 8.48 -10.15
CA THR A 132 1.55 8.31 -8.74
C THR A 132 1.01 6.91 -8.48
N TYR A 133 1.52 6.24 -7.44
CA TYR A 133 0.99 4.98 -6.92
C TYR A 133 0.18 5.20 -5.64
N ILE A 134 0.75 5.96 -4.69
CA ILE A 134 0.15 6.27 -3.39
C ILE A 134 0.11 7.79 -3.26
N GLN A 135 -1.00 8.31 -2.76
CA GLN A 135 -1.05 9.67 -2.26
C GLN A 135 -1.03 9.63 -0.74
N SER A 136 -0.15 10.41 -0.11
CA SER A 136 -0.06 10.55 1.33
C SER A 136 -0.37 11.98 1.73
N CYS A 137 -1.34 12.15 2.61
CA CYS A 137 -1.58 13.40 3.28
C CYS A 137 -0.77 13.45 4.57
N TYR A 138 0.26 14.28 4.61
CA TYR A 138 1.24 14.31 5.69
C TYR A 138 1.26 15.66 6.41
N ASN A 139 1.15 15.64 7.73
CA ASN A 139 1.26 16.85 8.54
C ASN A 139 2.73 17.09 8.90
N MET A 140 3.29 18.17 8.34
CA MET A 140 4.70 18.54 8.54
C MET A 140 4.98 19.07 9.94
N GLN A 141 3.99 19.56 10.68
CA GLN A 141 4.18 20.08 12.04
C GLN A 141 4.25 18.97 13.07
N THR A 142 3.38 17.96 12.94
CA THR A 142 3.36 16.81 13.87
C THR A 142 4.18 15.62 13.37
N ALA A 143 4.78 15.75 12.19
CA ALA A 143 5.52 14.70 11.50
C ALA A 143 4.74 13.38 11.36
N SER A 144 3.44 13.48 11.09
CA SER A 144 2.50 12.34 11.11
C SER A 144 1.66 12.25 9.84
N VAL A 145 1.38 11.03 9.40
CA VAL A 145 0.46 10.75 8.28
C VAL A 145 -0.97 10.97 8.78
N ILE A 146 -1.76 11.75 8.05
CA ILE A 146 -3.20 11.92 8.29
C ILE A 146 -3.96 10.78 7.63
N TYR A 147 -3.75 10.59 6.32
CA TYR A 147 -4.27 9.46 5.56
C TYR A 147 -3.41 9.19 4.32
N THR A 148 -3.55 8.00 3.74
CA THR A 148 -3.08 7.65 2.41
C THR A 148 -4.25 7.20 1.54
N ARG A 149 -4.03 7.25 0.23
CA ARG A 149 -4.95 6.77 -0.80
C ARG A 149 -4.18 5.96 -1.84
N HIS A 150 -4.66 4.77 -2.15
CA HIS A 150 -4.16 3.94 -3.27
C HIS A 150 -5.27 3.02 -3.81
N VAL A 151 -4.95 2.29 -4.87
CA VAL A 151 -5.83 1.29 -5.49
C VAL A 151 -5.25 -0.09 -5.25
N ILE A 152 -6.10 -1.06 -4.91
CA ILE A 152 -5.76 -2.49 -5.01
C ILE A 152 -6.35 -3.01 -6.32
N PRO A 153 -5.54 -3.48 -7.29
CA PRO A 153 -6.06 -4.02 -8.54
C PRO A 153 -6.71 -5.39 -8.34
N GLY A 154 -8.04 -5.46 -8.38
CA GLY A 154 -8.78 -6.64 -7.92
C GLY A 154 -8.53 -7.89 -8.76
N THR A 155 -8.41 -7.74 -10.08
CA THR A 155 -8.16 -8.86 -10.99
C THR A 155 -6.73 -9.40 -10.90
N ALA A 156 -5.78 -8.60 -10.42
CA ALA A 156 -4.37 -8.98 -10.32
C ALA A 156 -3.94 -9.41 -8.91
N ILE A 157 -4.63 -8.95 -7.85
CA ILE A 157 -4.12 -9.05 -6.47
C ILE A 157 -3.89 -10.49 -5.99
N ALA A 158 -4.73 -11.45 -6.41
CA ALA A 158 -4.53 -12.87 -6.11
C ALA A 158 -3.27 -13.46 -6.76
N HIS A 159 -2.76 -12.77 -7.79
CA HIS A 159 -1.58 -13.14 -8.58
C HIS A 159 -0.37 -12.23 -8.34
N SER A 160 -0.45 -11.28 -7.39
CA SER A 160 0.66 -10.37 -7.08
C SER A 160 1.96 -11.12 -6.80
N ILE A 161 3.09 -10.50 -7.13
CA ILE A 161 4.41 -11.11 -6.92
C ILE A 161 4.66 -11.27 -5.41
N SER A 162 5.15 -12.45 -5.02
CA SER A 162 5.63 -12.66 -3.65
C SER A 162 7.13 -12.37 -3.60
N GLU A 163 7.50 -11.19 -3.11
CA GLU A 163 8.88 -10.77 -2.94
C GLU A 163 9.26 -10.75 -1.45
N SER A 164 10.46 -11.23 -1.12
CA SER A 164 10.98 -11.25 0.25
C SER A 164 11.91 -10.08 0.55
N TYR A 165 12.55 -9.51 -0.49
CA TYR A 165 13.38 -8.33 -0.36
C TYR A 165 12.55 -7.09 -0.01
N ARG A 166 12.89 -6.47 1.11
CA ARG A 166 12.30 -5.23 1.61
C ARG A 166 13.38 -4.13 1.64
N PRO A 167 13.24 -3.02 0.89
CA PRO A 167 14.20 -1.93 0.93
C PRO A 167 14.14 -1.16 2.26
N SER A 168 15.19 -0.39 2.54
CA SER A 168 15.18 0.55 3.66
C SER A 168 14.15 1.67 3.44
N PHE A 169 13.53 2.13 4.53
CA PHE A 169 12.62 3.28 4.48
C PHE A 169 13.34 4.57 4.15
N LYS A 170 12.73 5.37 3.26
CA LYS A 170 13.24 6.67 2.84
C LYS A 170 12.71 7.79 3.74
N THR A 171 13.60 8.72 4.08
CA THR A 171 13.31 9.93 4.86
C THR A 171 12.91 11.12 3.98
N VAL A 172 13.01 11.00 2.65
CA VAL A 172 12.55 12.07 1.76
C VAL A 172 11.08 12.39 2.01
N GLY A 173 10.75 13.68 2.08
CA GLY A 173 9.41 14.20 2.35
C GLY A 173 8.99 14.24 3.82
N THR A 174 9.77 13.70 4.76
CA THR A 174 9.45 13.82 6.19
C THR A 174 9.69 15.25 6.68
N ALA A 175 9.07 15.61 7.81
CA ALA A 175 9.32 16.90 8.42
C ALA A 175 10.82 17.05 8.77
N PRO A 176 11.46 18.20 8.47
CA PRO A 176 12.91 18.35 8.58
C PRO A 176 13.42 18.38 10.03
N HIS A 177 12.53 18.57 11.00
CA HIS A 177 12.86 18.65 12.43
C HIS A 177 12.78 17.30 13.16
N VAL A 178 12.52 16.19 12.45
CA VAL A 178 12.51 14.84 13.02
C VAL A 178 13.47 13.91 12.29
N GLN A 179 13.90 12.84 12.96
CA GLN A 179 14.84 11.85 12.41
C GLN A 179 14.26 10.44 12.48
N PRO A 180 13.22 10.10 11.69
CA PRO A 180 12.45 8.88 11.89
C PRO A 180 13.27 7.58 11.71
N ALA A 181 14.34 7.60 10.91
CA ALA A 181 15.26 6.46 10.82
C ALA A 181 15.84 6.06 12.20
N THR A 182 16.08 7.05 13.05
CA THR A 182 16.60 6.90 14.41
C THR A 182 15.45 6.71 15.40
N SER A 183 14.39 7.52 15.31
CA SER A 183 13.26 7.54 16.28
C SER A 183 12.48 6.21 16.32
N TYR A 184 12.45 5.45 15.22
CA TYR A 184 11.81 4.13 15.17
C TYR A 184 12.69 2.98 15.72
N THR A 185 13.93 3.22 16.12
CA THR A 185 14.75 2.17 16.75
C THR A 185 14.27 1.90 18.17
N THR A 186 14.30 0.64 18.61
CA THR A 186 13.88 0.25 19.97
C THR A 186 14.68 0.96 21.06
N ALA A 187 15.98 1.18 20.84
CA ALA A 187 16.83 1.92 21.76
C ALA A 187 16.36 3.37 21.95
N GLN A 188 16.01 4.07 20.87
CA GLN A 188 15.52 5.45 20.96
C GLN A 188 14.11 5.51 21.53
N GLN A 189 13.26 4.53 21.23
CA GLN A 189 11.95 4.40 21.86
C GLN A 189 12.07 4.23 23.37
N ALA A 190 12.99 3.39 23.87
CA ALA A 190 13.21 3.20 25.30
C ALA A 190 13.60 4.51 26.00
N ILE A 191 14.54 5.26 25.41
CA ILE A 191 14.96 6.59 25.92
C ILE A 191 13.78 7.56 25.93
N ARG A 192 13.06 7.66 24.81
CA ARG A 192 11.94 8.59 24.67
C ARG A 192 10.79 8.26 25.63
N PHE A 193 10.48 6.97 25.81
CA PHE A 193 9.44 6.53 26.74
C PHE A 193 9.86 6.79 28.19
N ALA A 194 11.13 6.61 28.56
CA ALA A 194 11.60 6.93 29.91
C ALA A 194 11.41 8.43 30.22
N GLN A 195 11.67 9.31 29.24
CA GLN A 195 11.43 10.75 29.36
C GLN A 195 9.93 11.07 29.50
N LEU A 196 9.08 10.45 28.68
CA LEU A 196 7.64 10.71 28.69
C LEU A 196 6.94 10.14 29.92
N LEU A 197 7.36 8.97 30.40
CA LEU A 197 6.69 8.20 31.44
C LEU A 197 7.33 8.34 32.82
N GLY A 198 8.44 9.09 32.92
CA GLY A 198 9.06 9.51 34.18
C GLY A 198 10.10 8.57 34.77
N SER A 199 10.31 7.38 34.18
CA SER A 199 11.42 6.49 34.57
C SER A 199 11.69 5.41 33.51
N GLN A 200 12.90 4.85 33.53
CA GLN A 200 13.25 3.68 32.70
C GLN A 200 12.39 2.46 33.05
N ALA A 201 12.18 2.20 34.35
CA ALA A 201 11.37 1.07 34.81
C ALA A 201 9.93 1.13 34.29
N GLN A 202 9.35 2.33 34.18
CA GLN A 202 8.02 2.50 33.59
C GLN A 202 8.03 2.31 32.06
N ALA A 203 9.09 2.74 31.37
CA ALA A 203 9.26 2.53 29.94
C ALA A 203 9.41 1.03 29.59
N ASP A 204 10.17 0.28 30.38
CA ASP A 204 10.46 -1.15 30.18
C ASP A 204 9.20 -2.04 30.27
N ARG A 205 8.11 -1.53 30.85
CA ARG A 205 6.80 -2.20 30.84
C ARG A 205 6.16 -2.24 29.46
N PHE A 206 6.54 -1.32 28.58
CA PHE A 206 5.96 -1.16 27.24
C PHE A 206 6.97 -1.44 26.13
N ILE A 207 8.22 -1.01 26.31
CA ILE A 207 9.29 -1.19 25.31
C ILE A 207 10.19 -2.35 25.74
N THR A 208 10.17 -3.41 24.94
CA THR A 208 11.02 -4.60 25.10
C THR A 208 11.55 -5.03 23.72
N THR A 209 12.30 -6.14 23.68
CA THR A 209 12.73 -6.72 22.40
C THR A 209 11.57 -7.23 21.54
N SER A 210 10.43 -7.57 22.15
CA SER A 210 9.22 -8.07 21.47
C SER A 210 8.05 -7.09 21.46
N SER A 211 8.14 -5.99 22.23
CA SER A 211 7.12 -4.94 22.30
C SER A 211 7.73 -3.60 21.93
N TYR A 212 7.36 -3.08 20.76
CA TYR A 212 7.86 -1.81 20.25
C TYR A 212 6.90 -1.22 19.21
N LEU A 213 7.05 0.06 18.93
CA LEU A 213 6.35 0.74 17.84
C LEU A 213 7.11 0.50 16.53
N SER A 214 6.50 -0.28 15.66
CA SER A 214 6.96 -0.57 14.32
C SER A 214 6.54 0.53 13.34
N ARG A 215 7.16 0.51 12.14
CA ARG A 215 6.76 1.34 10.99
C ARG A 215 5.51 0.74 10.35
N GLY A 216 4.35 0.95 10.97
CA GLY A 216 3.08 0.42 10.50
C GLY A 216 2.67 1.10 9.20
N HIS A 217 2.67 0.35 8.10
CA HIS A 217 2.31 0.87 6.77
C HIS A 217 0.83 1.29 6.72
N LEU A 218 0.56 2.40 6.05
CA LEU A 218 -0.80 2.82 5.69
C LEU A 218 -1.16 2.26 4.31
N SER A 219 -0.29 2.39 3.32
CA SER A 219 -0.42 1.66 2.04
C SER A 219 0.57 0.49 2.07
N PRO A 220 0.13 -0.74 2.35
CA PRO A 220 1.03 -1.85 2.64
C PRO A 220 1.70 -2.41 1.39
N ASP A 221 2.92 -2.90 1.58
CA ASP A 221 3.75 -3.58 0.59
C ASP A 221 2.97 -4.65 -0.20
N ALA A 222 2.21 -5.49 0.49
CA ALA A 222 1.46 -6.60 -0.11
C ALA A 222 0.29 -6.20 -1.03
N ASP A 223 -0.08 -4.92 -1.08
CA ASP A 223 -1.10 -4.43 -2.02
C ASP A 223 -0.51 -4.17 -3.43
N GLY A 224 0.82 -4.11 -3.55
CA GLY A 224 1.51 -3.92 -4.82
C GLY A 224 1.56 -5.19 -5.68
N ILE A 225 1.26 -5.06 -6.96
CA ILE A 225 1.24 -6.19 -7.91
C ILE A 225 2.66 -6.61 -8.33
N PHE A 226 3.50 -5.64 -8.67
CA PHE A 226 4.89 -5.84 -9.10
C PHE A 226 5.87 -5.40 -8.01
N ARG A 227 7.11 -5.90 -8.04
CA ARG A 227 8.10 -5.57 -7.01
C ARG A 227 8.36 -4.07 -6.88
N PRO A 228 8.49 -3.26 -7.96
CA PRO A 228 8.63 -1.82 -7.82
C PRO A 228 7.48 -1.17 -7.04
N TRP A 229 6.24 -1.65 -7.20
CA TRP A 229 5.08 -1.09 -6.52
C TRP A 229 5.15 -1.39 -5.02
N GLN A 230 5.55 -2.62 -4.66
CA GLN A 230 5.78 -3.04 -3.28
C GLN A 230 6.90 -2.21 -2.65
N TRP A 231 8.00 -2.01 -3.35
CA TRP A 231 9.13 -1.21 -2.86
C TRP A 231 8.82 0.28 -2.74
N ALA A 232 7.86 0.80 -3.52
CA ALA A 232 7.39 2.18 -3.43
C ALA A 232 6.59 2.49 -2.16
N THR A 233 6.31 1.51 -1.29
CA THR A 233 5.62 1.73 -0.02
C THR A 233 6.57 2.17 1.11
N TYR A 234 7.88 2.04 0.95
CA TYR A 234 8.89 2.21 2.01
C TYR A 234 9.32 3.68 2.17
N PHE A 235 8.35 4.52 2.52
CA PHE A 235 8.58 5.93 2.87
C PHE A 235 8.07 6.18 4.28
N TYR A 236 8.78 6.97 5.07
CA TYR A 236 8.31 7.35 6.40
C TYR A 236 7.02 8.19 6.37
N VAL A 237 6.72 8.83 5.24
CA VAL A 237 5.44 9.50 5.00
C VAL A 237 4.31 8.54 4.59
N ASN A 238 4.53 7.22 4.59
CA ASN A 238 3.51 6.18 4.37
C ASN A 238 3.38 5.25 5.59
N VAL A 239 3.94 5.64 6.74
CA VAL A 239 3.86 4.86 7.98
C VAL A 239 3.48 5.74 9.16
N ALA A 240 2.91 5.11 10.18
CA ALA A 240 2.74 5.69 11.50
C ALA A 240 3.23 4.70 12.58
N PRO A 241 3.54 5.16 13.80
CA PRO A 241 3.97 4.28 14.89
C PRO A 241 2.86 3.31 15.29
N GLN A 242 3.07 2.03 15.03
CA GLN A 242 2.10 0.98 15.34
C GLN A 242 2.73 -0.07 16.23
N TRP A 243 2.09 -0.41 17.34
CA TRP A 243 2.59 -1.49 18.20
C TRP A 243 2.72 -2.77 17.38
N GLN A 244 3.90 -3.40 17.43
CA GLN A 244 4.21 -4.57 16.61
C GLN A 244 3.15 -5.67 16.76
N ALA A 245 2.63 -5.87 17.97
CA ALA A 245 1.57 -6.84 18.25
C ALA A 245 0.24 -6.53 17.54
N THR A 246 -0.07 -5.24 17.32
CA THR A 246 -1.26 -4.80 16.57
C THR A 246 -1.03 -4.85 15.06
N ASN A 247 0.15 -4.41 14.60
CA ASN A 247 0.58 -4.43 13.20
C ASN A 247 0.58 -5.86 12.63
N ALA A 248 1.28 -6.78 13.30
CA ALA A 248 1.29 -8.21 12.94
C ALA A 248 0.05 -8.98 13.44
N GLY A 249 -0.86 -8.29 14.14
CA GLY A 249 -2.08 -8.83 14.72
C GLY A 249 -3.29 -8.65 13.81
N ASN A 250 -4.30 -7.95 14.32
CA ASN A 250 -5.55 -7.72 13.61
C ASN A 250 -5.39 -6.71 12.46
N TRP A 251 -4.36 -5.85 12.48
CA TRP A 251 -4.11 -4.96 11.35
C TRP A 251 -3.77 -5.74 10.07
N LEU A 252 -2.87 -6.73 10.16
CA LEU A 252 -2.60 -7.66 9.06
C LEU A 252 -3.87 -8.41 8.60
N VAL A 253 -4.79 -8.75 9.51
CA VAL A 253 -6.07 -9.39 9.16
C VAL A 253 -6.94 -8.43 8.33
N ILE A 254 -7.03 -7.16 8.70
CA ILE A 254 -7.75 -6.12 7.96
C ILE A 254 -7.16 -5.94 6.56
N GLU A 255 -5.82 -5.89 6.45
CA GLU A 255 -5.14 -5.76 5.16
C GLU A 255 -5.38 -6.97 4.25
N ASN A 256 -5.32 -8.19 4.80
CA ASN A 256 -5.68 -9.40 4.06
C ASN A 256 -7.14 -9.39 3.61
N ALA A 257 -8.06 -8.93 4.46
CA ALA A 257 -9.47 -8.81 4.12
C ALA A 257 -9.70 -7.82 2.96
N ALA A 258 -8.98 -6.69 2.93
CA ALA A 258 -9.03 -5.72 1.83
C ALA A 258 -8.60 -6.33 0.48
N ARG A 259 -7.49 -7.08 0.47
CA ARG A 259 -7.03 -7.80 -0.73
C ARG A 259 -8.01 -8.90 -1.16
N ASN A 260 -8.54 -9.64 -0.19
CA ASN A 260 -9.51 -10.71 -0.46
C ASN A 260 -10.80 -10.16 -1.09
N ILE A 261 -11.36 -9.06 -0.59
CA ILE A 261 -12.58 -8.50 -1.18
C ILE A 261 -12.31 -7.94 -2.58
N ALA A 262 -11.18 -7.28 -2.81
CA ALA A 262 -10.79 -6.79 -4.14
C ALA A 262 -10.73 -7.94 -5.16
N GLY A 263 -10.08 -9.05 -4.77
CA GLY A 263 -10.00 -10.27 -5.56
C GLY A 263 -11.36 -10.91 -5.82
N ARG A 264 -12.20 -11.06 -4.80
CA ARG A 264 -13.55 -11.63 -4.93
C ARG A 264 -14.46 -10.81 -5.84
N LEU A 265 -14.37 -9.49 -5.76
CA LEU A 265 -15.14 -8.58 -6.60
C LEU A 265 -14.64 -8.54 -8.04
N ASN A 266 -13.40 -9.01 -8.30
CA ASN A 266 -12.68 -8.83 -9.56
C ASN A 266 -12.71 -7.36 -10.01
N GLU A 267 -12.50 -6.46 -9.07
CA GLU A 267 -12.63 -5.01 -9.27
C GLU A 267 -11.55 -4.27 -8.50
N ASP A 268 -11.02 -3.22 -9.13
CA ASP A 268 -10.16 -2.26 -8.48
C ASP A 268 -10.91 -1.53 -7.35
N VAL A 269 -10.42 -1.70 -6.12
CA VAL A 269 -10.99 -1.02 -4.96
C VAL A 269 -10.12 0.17 -4.57
N LEU A 270 -10.77 1.26 -4.18
CA LEU A 270 -10.10 2.42 -3.59
C LEU A 270 -9.90 2.17 -2.09
N ILE A 271 -8.66 2.33 -1.65
CA ILE A 271 -8.28 2.22 -0.26
C ILE A 271 -7.92 3.60 0.26
N PHE A 272 -8.51 3.95 1.40
CA PHE A 272 -8.06 5.06 2.22
C PHE A 272 -7.66 4.51 3.57
N ASN A 273 -6.47 4.88 4.06
CA ASN A 273 -5.99 4.40 5.34
C ASN A 273 -5.46 5.58 6.13
N GLY A 274 -5.70 5.66 7.43
CA GLY A 274 -5.21 6.79 8.19
C GLY A 274 -5.13 6.55 9.68
N ALA A 275 -4.72 7.62 10.35
CA ALA A 275 -4.46 7.67 11.77
C ALA A 275 -5.38 8.72 12.41
N HIS A 276 -5.79 8.47 13.66
CA HIS A 276 -6.63 9.41 14.42
C HIS A 276 -6.33 9.36 15.92
N ASP A 277 -6.35 10.55 16.53
CA ASP A 277 -6.06 10.80 17.93
C ASP A 277 -4.65 10.32 18.35
N ILE A 278 -4.21 10.64 19.57
CA ILE A 278 -2.87 10.29 20.07
C ILE A 278 -3.00 9.24 21.16
N LEU A 279 -2.25 8.14 21.03
CA LEU A 279 -2.15 7.13 22.09
C LEU A 279 -1.58 7.77 23.35
N THR A 280 -2.18 7.49 24.50
CA THR A 280 -1.63 7.86 25.81
C THR A 280 -1.24 6.63 26.60
N LEU A 281 -0.18 6.72 27.41
CA LEU A 281 0.20 5.70 28.38
C LEU A 281 0.38 6.32 29.78
N PRO A 282 0.23 5.54 30.86
CA PRO A 282 0.39 6.06 32.22
C PRO A 282 1.85 6.40 32.52
N HIS A 283 2.09 7.64 32.96
CA HIS A 283 3.29 8.06 33.67
C HIS A 283 3.39 7.36 35.04
N VAL A 284 4.57 7.36 35.67
CA VAL A 284 4.78 6.75 37.01
C VAL A 284 3.83 7.25 38.11
N ASN A 285 3.26 8.44 37.94
CA ASN A 285 2.28 9.04 38.87
C ASN A 285 0.82 8.73 38.49
N GLY A 286 0.57 7.92 37.47
CA GLY A 286 -0.77 7.53 36.99
C GLY A 286 -1.39 8.47 35.96
N GLN A 287 -0.82 9.65 35.71
CA GLN A 287 -1.33 10.57 34.68
C GLN A 287 -1.12 9.97 33.27
N GLN A 288 -2.14 10.08 32.41
CA GLN A 288 -2.02 9.69 31.00
C GLN A 288 -1.20 10.72 30.22
N VAL A 289 -0.16 10.25 29.51
CA VAL A 289 0.75 11.10 28.73
C VAL A 289 0.70 10.69 27.25
N PRO A 290 0.53 11.65 26.32
CA PRO A 290 0.54 11.38 24.89
C PRO A 290 1.91 10.88 24.41
N ILE A 291 1.90 9.89 23.53
CA ILE A 291 3.11 9.23 23.05
C ILE A 291 3.57 9.79 21.71
N THR A 292 4.83 10.20 21.66
CA THR A 292 5.55 10.58 20.45
C THR A 292 6.90 9.87 20.39
N LEU A 293 7.37 9.54 19.18
CA LEU A 293 8.69 8.93 19.03
C LEU A 293 9.84 9.93 19.16
N GLU A 294 9.56 11.22 19.10
CA GLU A 294 10.53 12.29 19.25
C GLU A 294 9.91 13.52 19.91
N ALA A 295 10.73 14.40 20.51
CA ALA A 295 10.23 15.64 21.12
C ALA A 295 9.56 16.57 20.10
N GLY A 296 10.09 16.62 18.87
CA GLY A 296 9.55 17.41 17.77
C GLY A 296 8.30 16.82 17.12
N GLY A 297 7.93 15.57 17.39
CA GLY A 297 6.75 14.96 16.77
C GLY A 297 6.85 13.45 16.56
N ILE A 298 6.26 12.98 15.45
CA ILE A 298 5.97 11.56 15.17
C ILE A 298 5.00 11.04 16.23
N GLN A 299 3.76 11.51 16.14
CA GLN A 299 2.69 11.13 17.05
C GLN A 299 2.33 9.66 16.87
N THR A 300 2.20 8.94 17.98
CA THR A 300 1.71 7.55 17.95
C THR A 300 0.19 7.60 17.93
N PRO A 301 -0.46 7.16 16.85
CA PRO A 301 -1.91 7.25 16.78
C PRO A 301 -2.58 6.31 17.77
N LYS A 302 -3.71 6.73 18.35
CA LYS A 302 -4.59 5.86 19.15
C LYS A 302 -5.37 4.90 18.25
N TRP A 303 -5.77 5.38 17.08
CA TRP A 303 -6.59 4.65 16.12
C TRP A 303 -5.96 4.61 14.75
N TYR A 304 -5.95 3.42 14.16
CA TYR A 304 -5.82 3.23 12.73
C TYR A 304 -7.21 2.99 12.14
N TRP A 305 -7.45 3.47 10.92
CA TRP A 305 -8.68 3.20 10.20
C TRP A 305 -8.40 2.92 8.73
N LYS A 306 -9.12 1.98 8.13
CA LYS A 306 -9.04 1.65 6.70
C LYS A 306 -10.43 1.64 6.08
N VAL A 307 -10.67 2.53 5.12
CA VAL A 307 -11.85 2.51 4.26
C VAL A 307 -11.54 1.70 3.01
N ILE A 308 -12.41 0.74 2.70
CA ILE A 308 -12.38 -0.04 1.47
C ILE A 308 -13.63 0.33 0.67
N LYS A 309 -13.44 0.88 -0.53
CA LYS A 309 -14.53 1.35 -1.39
C LYS A 309 -14.50 0.65 -2.75
N SER A 310 -15.63 0.08 -3.14
CA SER A 310 -15.91 -0.33 -4.53
C SER A 310 -16.48 0.87 -5.28
N PRO A 311 -15.76 1.43 -6.27
CA PRO A 311 -16.30 2.49 -7.12
C PRO A 311 -17.51 2.03 -7.93
N ARG A 312 -17.52 0.78 -8.43
CA ARG A 312 -18.59 0.23 -9.29
C ARG A 312 -19.94 0.20 -8.60
N THR A 313 -19.97 -0.21 -7.34
CA THR A 313 -21.22 -0.33 -6.56
C THR A 313 -21.48 0.87 -5.66
N ASN A 314 -20.57 1.84 -5.65
CA ASN A 314 -20.55 2.96 -4.72
C ASN A 314 -20.82 2.50 -3.27
N ALA A 315 -20.12 1.44 -2.87
CA ALA A 315 -20.23 0.81 -1.56
C ALA A 315 -18.90 0.89 -0.81
N ALA A 316 -18.93 1.23 0.48
CA ALA A 316 -17.72 1.25 1.30
C ALA A 316 -17.95 0.77 2.73
N ILE A 317 -16.88 0.33 3.38
CA ILE A 317 -16.83 -0.02 4.80
C ILE A 317 -15.56 0.59 5.39
N ALA A 318 -15.60 0.98 6.66
CA ALA A 318 -14.42 1.35 7.42
C ALA A 318 -14.11 0.28 8.47
N LEU A 319 -12.86 -0.15 8.58
CA LEU A 319 -12.36 -0.98 9.68
C LEU A 319 -11.46 -0.14 10.57
N ILE A 320 -11.69 -0.17 11.87
CA ILE A 320 -11.00 0.64 12.88
C ILE A 320 -10.22 -0.30 13.80
N ASN A 321 -8.96 0.01 14.06
CA ASN A 321 -8.08 -0.75 14.94
C ASN A 321 -7.52 0.15 16.04
N ASN A 322 -7.66 -0.27 17.30
CA ASN A 322 -7.05 0.39 18.44
C ASN A 322 -5.58 -0.01 18.56
N ASN A 323 -4.69 0.97 18.48
CA ASN A 323 -3.24 0.80 18.58
C ASN A 323 -2.80 0.78 20.06
N ASP A 324 -3.42 -0.09 20.86
CA ASP A 324 -3.08 -0.25 22.27
C ASP A 324 -3.26 -1.72 22.69
N PRO A 325 -2.18 -2.53 22.59
CA PRO A 325 -2.26 -3.95 22.94
C PRO A 325 -2.31 -4.21 24.44
N PHE A 326 -2.21 -3.18 25.29
CA PHE A 326 -2.16 -3.31 26.75
C PHE A 326 -3.53 -3.15 27.41
N ARG A 327 -4.54 -2.71 26.65
CA ARG A 327 -5.91 -2.60 27.13
C ARG A 327 -6.55 -3.98 27.32
N THR A 328 -7.57 -4.00 28.15
CA THR A 328 -8.41 -5.18 28.41
C THR A 328 -9.88 -4.91 28.19
N SER A 329 -10.25 -3.65 27.95
CA SER A 329 -11.63 -3.22 27.71
C SER A 329 -11.70 -1.98 26.82
N MET A 330 -12.83 -1.83 26.13
CA MET A 330 -13.18 -0.69 25.30
C MET A 330 -14.57 -0.18 25.71
N PRO A 331 -14.66 0.93 26.47
CA PRO A 331 -15.94 1.55 26.80
C PRO A 331 -16.68 1.97 25.54
N ALA A 332 -18.01 1.79 25.51
CA ALA A 332 -18.82 2.13 24.34
C ALA A 332 -18.69 3.61 23.92
N GLY A 333 -18.50 4.52 24.89
CA GLY A 333 -18.30 5.95 24.62
C GLY A 333 -16.94 6.32 24.02
N GLU A 334 -15.97 5.39 23.98
CA GLU A 334 -14.69 5.60 23.28
C GLU A 334 -14.71 5.12 21.82
N LEU A 335 -15.74 4.37 21.42
CA LEU A 335 -15.88 3.97 20.02
C LEU A 335 -16.16 5.20 19.16
N LEU A 336 -15.53 5.27 17.99
CA LEU A 336 -15.65 6.38 17.06
C LEU A 336 -16.98 6.37 16.29
N CYS A 337 -17.69 5.24 16.34
CA CYS A 337 -18.90 4.97 15.57
C CYS A 337 -19.52 3.63 16.01
N GLN A 338 -20.75 3.37 15.57
CA GLN A 338 -21.43 2.11 15.84
C GLN A 338 -20.73 0.93 15.13
N ASP A 339 -20.48 -0.16 15.87
CA ASP A 339 -19.95 -1.39 15.27
C ASP A 339 -21.00 -2.09 14.39
N VAL A 340 -20.67 -2.25 13.11
CA VAL A 340 -21.50 -2.91 12.10
C VAL A 340 -20.80 -4.11 11.45
N CYS A 341 -19.68 -4.61 12.00
CA CYS A 341 -18.93 -5.71 11.38
C CYS A 341 -19.81 -6.93 11.07
N ALA A 342 -20.55 -7.42 12.07
CA ALA A 342 -21.39 -8.62 11.93
C ALA A 342 -22.51 -8.43 10.89
N GLN A 343 -23.12 -7.24 10.85
CA GLN A 343 -24.22 -6.91 9.94
C GLN A 343 -23.83 -7.01 8.46
N TYR A 344 -22.58 -6.69 8.14
CA TYR A 344 -22.07 -6.64 6.77
C TYR A 344 -21.05 -7.74 6.45
N GLY A 345 -20.89 -8.74 7.32
CA GLY A 345 -20.02 -9.90 7.08
C GLY A 345 -18.53 -9.66 7.31
N TRP A 346 -18.16 -8.52 7.90
CA TRP A 346 -16.76 -8.15 8.19
C TRP A 346 -16.28 -8.61 9.57
N GLY A 347 -17.12 -9.36 10.31
CA GLY A 347 -16.75 -9.90 11.63
C GLY A 347 -15.58 -10.88 11.57
N ASN A 348 -14.70 -10.82 12.57
CA ASN A 348 -13.63 -11.79 12.77
C ASN A 348 -13.51 -12.15 14.25
N ALA A 349 -13.31 -13.44 14.55
CA ALA A 349 -13.22 -13.93 15.93
C ALA A 349 -12.08 -13.27 16.74
N ASN A 350 -11.02 -12.79 16.08
CA ASN A 350 -9.89 -12.15 16.75
C ASN A 350 -10.11 -10.67 17.04
N TYR A 351 -11.14 -10.02 16.49
CA TYR A 351 -11.30 -8.56 16.59
C TYR A 351 -11.52 -8.06 18.02
N GLY A 352 -12.05 -8.90 18.92
CA GLY A 352 -12.13 -8.59 20.35
C GLY A 352 -10.81 -8.74 21.12
N ASN A 353 -9.75 -9.28 20.51
CA ASN A 353 -8.48 -9.53 21.19
C ASN A 353 -7.59 -8.28 21.20
N PHE A 354 -7.54 -7.60 22.34
CA PHE A 354 -6.72 -6.39 22.53
C PHE A 354 -5.23 -6.62 22.29
N ALA A 355 -4.66 -7.76 22.70
CA ALA A 355 -3.25 -8.06 22.48
C ALA A 355 -2.87 -8.14 20.99
N ARG A 356 -3.87 -8.21 20.09
CA ARG A 356 -3.72 -8.16 18.63
C ARG A 356 -4.23 -6.85 18.03
N GLY A 357 -4.66 -5.89 18.84
CA GLY A 357 -5.32 -4.65 18.45
C GLY A 357 -6.83 -4.83 18.32
N TYR A 358 -7.59 -4.29 19.28
CA TYR A 358 -9.07 -4.34 19.25
C TYR A 358 -9.59 -3.70 17.97
N THR A 359 -10.53 -4.38 17.30
CA THR A 359 -10.99 -3.99 15.96
C THR A 359 -12.51 -4.02 15.88
N TYR A 360 -13.07 -3.10 15.10
CA TYR A 360 -14.50 -3.06 14.77
C TYR A 360 -14.71 -2.35 13.43
N CYS A 361 -15.95 -2.28 12.95
CA CYS A 361 -16.26 -1.76 11.63
C CYS A 361 -17.33 -0.69 11.71
N CYS A 362 -17.27 0.31 10.84
CA CYS A 362 -18.24 1.37 10.76
C CYS A 362 -18.68 1.63 9.33
N THR A 363 -19.85 2.23 9.18
CA THR A 363 -20.14 2.95 7.93
C THR A 363 -19.20 4.14 7.81
N VAL A 364 -18.81 4.50 6.58
CA VAL A 364 -17.89 5.63 6.36
C VAL A 364 -18.52 6.95 6.83
N ALA A 365 -19.83 7.10 6.65
CA ALA A 365 -20.57 8.29 7.07
C ALA A 365 -20.50 8.51 8.60
N ASP A 366 -20.63 7.44 9.38
CA ASP A 366 -20.58 7.52 10.84
C ASP A 366 -19.16 7.80 11.34
N LEU A 367 -18.16 7.06 10.82
CA LEU A 367 -16.75 7.28 11.18
C LEU A 367 -16.29 8.71 10.87
N ARG A 368 -16.73 9.29 9.74
CA ARG A 368 -16.36 10.65 9.33
C ARG A 368 -16.91 11.72 10.28
N ARG A 369 -17.96 11.46 11.05
CA ARG A 369 -18.42 12.39 12.10
C ARG A 369 -17.37 12.55 13.20
N ALA A 370 -16.68 11.47 13.55
CA ALA A 370 -15.56 11.48 14.49
C ALA A 370 -14.24 11.93 13.84
N ILE A 371 -14.04 11.62 12.55
CA ILE A 371 -12.81 11.93 11.81
C ILE A 371 -13.12 12.77 10.55
N PRO A 372 -13.27 14.11 10.68
CA PRO A 372 -13.58 14.97 9.54
C PRO A 372 -12.51 15.02 8.45
N SER A 373 -11.27 14.59 8.75
CA SER A 373 -10.16 14.53 7.80
C SER A 373 -10.25 13.37 6.80
N ILE A 374 -11.20 12.44 6.97
CA ILE A 374 -11.48 11.40 5.96
C ILE A 374 -11.90 12.07 4.65
N PRO A 375 -11.20 11.80 3.52
CA PRO A 375 -11.49 12.44 2.24
C PRO A 375 -12.94 12.22 1.79
N ALA A 376 -13.54 13.23 1.16
CA ALA A 376 -14.89 13.10 0.59
C ALA A 376 -15.00 11.98 -0.46
N GLU A 377 -13.90 11.67 -1.15
CA GLU A 377 -13.84 10.56 -2.10
C GLU A 377 -14.08 9.19 -1.44
N ALA A 378 -13.79 9.04 -0.14
CA ALA A 378 -14.04 7.81 0.60
C ALA A 378 -15.54 7.57 0.86
N ASN A 379 -16.39 8.60 0.71
CA ASN A 379 -17.83 8.47 0.91
C ASN A 379 -18.44 7.48 -0.08
N ALA A 380 -19.48 6.78 0.37
CA ALA A 380 -20.24 5.84 -0.42
C ALA A 380 -21.72 5.90 -0.01
N SER A 381 -22.62 5.66 -0.96
CA SER A 381 -24.06 5.60 -0.70
C SER A 381 -24.49 4.26 -0.09
N ASN A 382 -23.72 3.21 -0.37
CA ASN A 382 -23.97 1.86 0.10
C ASN A 382 -22.89 1.40 1.10
N VAL A 383 -23.21 0.39 1.91
CA VAL A 383 -22.22 -0.25 2.78
C VAL A 383 -21.68 -1.50 2.09
N LEU A 384 -20.35 -1.62 2.01
CA LEU A 384 -19.69 -2.75 1.37
C LEU A 384 -19.85 -4.01 2.23
N ARG A 385 -20.42 -5.07 1.66
CA ARG A 385 -20.48 -6.42 2.26
C ARG A 385 -19.22 -7.22 1.89
N PHE A 386 -18.77 -8.08 2.81
CA PHE A 386 -17.57 -8.93 2.62
C PHE A 386 -17.80 -10.17 1.74
#